data_AF-H3RK99-F1
#
_entry.id   AF-H3RK99-F1
#
_cell.length_a   1.000
_cell.length_b   1.000
_cell.length_c   1.000
_cell.angle_alpha   90.00
_cell.angle_beta   90.00
_cell.angle_gamma   90.00
#
_symmetry.space_group_name_H-M   'P 1'
#
loop_
_entity.id
_entity.type
_entity.pdbx_description
1 polymer ?
#
loop_
_entity_poly.entity_id
_entity_poly.type
_entity_poly.pdbx_seq_one_letter_code
_entity_poly.pdbx_strand_id
1 'polypeptide(L)' 'MLDEFEDGYDRLRTEVTLENGDTVTAYVYQLQPQCTPPRA' A
#
# COMPACT_ATOMS: atom_id res chain seq x y z
N MET A 1 7.09 14.68 -10.66
CA MET A 1 6.20 13.99 -11.64
C MET A 1 5.47 12.86 -10.90
N LEU A 2 4.46 12.19 -11.46
CA LEU A 2 3.79 11.05 -10.79
C LEU A 2 4.80 9.97 -10.34
N ASP A 3 5.87 9.80 -11.12
CA ASP A 3 7.01 8.92 -10.85
C ASP A 3 7.68 9.19 -9.49
N GLU A 4 7.69 10.44 -9.03
CA GLU A 4 8.31 10.88 -7.77
C GLU A 4 7.38 10.63 -6.56
N PHE A 5 6.08 10.45 -6.81
CA PHE A 5 5.09 10.05 -5.81
C PHE A 5 4.95 8.52 -5.69
N GLU A 6 5.36 7.77 -6.71
CA GLU A 6 5.39 6.31 -6.69
C GLU A 6 6.67 5.76 -6.05
N ASP A 7 7.75 6.54 -6.03
CA ASP A 7 9.04 6.16 -5.44
C ASP A 7 8.92 6.03 -3.91
N GLY A 8 9.01 4.80 -3.40
CA GLY A 8 8.89 4.47 -1.98
C GLY A 8 7.54 3.91 -1.53
N TYR A 9 6.56 3.82 -2.44
CA TYR A 9 5.30 3.12 -2.18
C TYR A 9 5.32 1.71 -2.78
N ASP A 10 4.96 0.72 -2.00
CA ASP A 10 4.69 -0.60 -2.53
C ASP A 10 3.24 -0.71 -2.99
N ARG A 11 3.04 -1.36 -4.13
CA ARG A 11 1.72 -1.68 -4.65
C ARG A 11 1.31 -3.07 -4.20
N LEU A 12 0.32 -3.14 -3.31
CA LEU A 12 -0.20 -4.40 -2.79
C LEU A 12 -1.58 -4.70 -3.35
N ARG A 13 -1.80 -5.95 -3.73
CA ARG A 13 -3.13 -6.48 -4.04
C ARG A 13 -3.84 -6.81 -2.72
N THR A 14 -5.03 -6.27 -2.51
CA THR A 14 -5.83 -6.50 -1.31
C THR A 14 -7.30 -6.75 -1.64
N GLU A 15 -8.00 -7.42 -0.74
CA GLU A 15 -9.46 -7.56 -0.79
C GLU A 15 -10.09 -6.45 0.05
N VAL A 16 -11.10 -5.79 -0.51
CA VAL A 16 -11.82 -4.68 0.14
C VAL A 16 -13.30 -5.01 0.16
N THR A 17 -13.93 -4.80 1.31
CA THR A 17 -15.38 -4.88 1.46
C THR A 17 -15.98 -3.49 1.23
N LEU A 18 -16.87 -3.39 0.25
CA LEU A 18 -17.63 -2.18 -0.07
C LEU A 18 -18.76 -1.98 0.95
N GLU A 19 -19.30 -0.76 1.02
CA GLU A 19 -20.38 -0.43 1.96
C GLU A 19 -21.66 -1.25 1.73
N ASN A 20 -21.86 -1.74 0.51
CA ASN A 20 -22.98 -2.63 0.17
C ASN A 20 -22.76 -4.09 0.59
N GLY A 21 -21.61 -4.43 1.17
CA GLY A 21 -21.24 -5.77 1.61
C GLY A 21 -20.50 -6.62 0.58
N ASP A 22 -20.27 -6.12 -0.63
CA ASP A 22 -19.53 -6.86 -1.66
C ASP A 22 -18.03 -6.83 -1.40
N THR A 23 -17.33 -7.94 -1.71
CA THR A 23 -15.86 -7.98 -1.67
C THR A 23 -15.27 -7.86 -3.07
N VAL A 24 -14.31 -6.96 -3.25
CA VAL A 24 -13.61 -6.73 -4.50
C VAL A 24 -12.09 -6.80 -4.32
N THR A 25 -11.37 -7.18 -5.38
CA THR A 25 -9.91 -7.04 -5.43
C THR A 25 -9.55 -5.61 -5.81
N ALA A 26 -8.75 -4.94 -4.99
CA ALA A 26 -8.18 -3.62 -5.25
C ALA A 26 -6.65 -3.63 -5.14
N TYR A 27 -6.02 -2.58 -5.66
CA TYR A 27 -4.61 -2.31 -5.41
C TYR A 27 -4.49 -1.09 -4.50
N VAL A 28 -3.69 -1.22 -3.45
CA VAL A 28 -3.36 -0.13 -2.53
C VAL A 28 -1.88 0.21 -2.65
N TYR A 29 -1.59 1.51 -2.58
CA TYR A 29 -0.22 2.01 -2.50
C TYR A 29 0.06 2.31 -1.03
N GLN A 30 1.00 1.58 -0.44
CA GLN A 30 1.37 1.74 0.96
C GLN A 30 2.81 2.24 1.08
N LEU A 31 3.00 3.30 1.85
CA LEU A 31 4.34 3.74 2.25
C LEU A 31 4.93 2.66 3.15
N GLN A 32 6.08 2.11 2.77
CA GLN A 32 6.77 1.14 3.61
C GLN A 32 7.10 1.78 4.97
N PRO A 33 6.82 1.11 6.11
CA PRO A 33 7.27 1.62 7.39
C PRO A 33 8.78 1.81 7.34
N GLN A 34 9.26 2.93 7.89
CA GLN A 34 10.69 3.20 7.95
C GLN A 34 11.35 2.06 8.72
N CYS A 35 12.07 1.17 8.02
CA CYS A 35 12.81 0.10 8.65
C CYS A 35 13.94 0.77 9.45
N THR A 36 13.68 1.06 10.72
CA THR A 36 14.75 1.50 11.62
C THR A 36 15.57 0.24 11.87
N PRO A 37 16.82 0.15 11.36
CA PRO A 37 17.61 -1.05 11.57
C PRO A 37 17.77 -1.28 13.07
N PRO A 38 17.75 -2.54 13.56
CA PRO A 38 18.00 -2.82 14.96
C PRO A 38 19.36 -2.22 15.32
N ARG A 39 19.37 -1.38 16.36
CA ARG A 39 20.59 -0.74 16.87
C ARG A 39 21.51 -1.87 17.38
N ALA A 40 22.68 -1.98 16.74
CA ALA A 40 23.74 -2.93 17.12
C ALA A 40 24.31 -2.62 18.51
#